data_AF-A0A8S3U1L5-F1
#
_entry.id   AF-A0A8S3U1L5-F1
#
_cell.length_a   1.000
_cell.length_b   1.000
_cell.length_c   1.000
_cell.angle_alpha   90.00
_cell.angle_beta   90.00
_cell.angle_gamma   90.00
#
_symmetry.space_group_name_H-M   'P 1'
#
loop_
_entity.id
_entity.type
_entity.pdbx_description
1 polymer ?
#
loop_
_entity_poly.entity_id
_entity_poly.type
_entity_poly.pdbx_seq_one_letter_code
_entity_poly.pdbx_strand_id
1 'polypeptide(L)'
;MGWKDYFLLSEFKLDYSKPNDFIKFQCGYHKLYLGWRIFWALYHLVWIILTGVYSYQWAGDDPAQQVKWFIYLTDWAYFVLTFSTIIDAICVVYIAVKRDDILLGACSEMPWYLKVDWVFFNVSNSASILVTMLYWGLIYSSSSTQTAVNIETHGLNMVYVLINLFLTGIPVRFYHLFHPMVFGAVYVVFSIIYKILGGTNAQEKSYIYSSFDWSNTGYTTGLSLITVLVAIPICHIILFLLFLLRIFVNKKCCSRTEIQNTATSVDNKSYSPEHYLELKDKNEVKIDMDTPLANKKS
;
A
#
# COMPACT_ATOMS: atom_id res chain seq x y z
N MET A 1 -3.64 -10.33 19.75
CA MET A 1 -4.65 -9.46 19.10
C MET A 1 -5.78 -10.35 18.61
N GLY A 2 -6.95 -10.22 19.23
CA GLY A 2 -8.19 -10.86 18.79
C GLY A 2 -8.84 -10.08 17.65
N TRP A 3 -9.77 -10.70 16.91
CA TRP A 3 -10.47 -10.07 15.78
C TRP A 3 -11.12 -8.73 16.15
N LYS A 4 -11.71 -8.64 17.35
CA LYS A 4 -12.41 -7.44 17.83
C LYS A 4 -11.50 -6.22 17.98
N ASP A 5 -10.20 -6.45 18.18
CA ASP A 5 -9.23 -5.37 18.41
C ASP A 5 -9.07 -4.48 17.17
N TYR A 6 -9.27 -5.02 15.95
CA TYR A 6 -9.21 -4.25 14.70
C TYR A 6 -10.36 -3.27 14.50
N PHE A 7 -11.41 -3.36 15.33
CA PHE A 7 -12.63 -2.54 15.25
C PHE A 7 -12.77 -1.61 16.46
N LEU A 8 -11.72 -1.47 17.27
CA LEU A 8 -11.71 -0.49 18.35
C LEU A 8 -11.65 0.93 17.76
N LEU A 9 -12.34 1.90 18.38
CA LEU A 9 -12.33 3.30 17.93
C LEU A 9 -10.93 3.92 17.93
N SER A 10 -9.99 3.39 18.72
CA SER A 10 -8.58 3.78 18.69
C SER A 10 -7.92 3.51 17.32
N GLU A 11 -8.41 2.52 16.57
CA GLU A 11 -7.94 2.20 15.22
C GLU A 11 -8.40 3.23 14.17
N PHE A 12 -9.24 4.20 14.55
CA PHE A 12 -9.48 5.37 13.69
C PHE A 12 -8.26 6.30 13.64
N LYS A 13 -7.46 6.35 14.70
CA LYS A 13 -6.31 7.26 14.80
C LYS A 13 -5.18 6.82 13.86
N LEU A 14 -4.23 7.73 13.64
CA LEU A 14 -2.96 7.46 12.96
C LEU A 14 -1.84 7.10 13.97
N ASP A 15 -2.19 6.66 15.18
CA ASP A 15 -1.23 6.23 16.20
C ASP A 15 -1.03 4.72 16.14
N TYR A 16 0.22 4.27 16.14
CA TYR A 16 0.63 2.88 16.05
C TYR A 16 1.86 2.63 16.90
N SER A 17 1.84 1.60 17.75
CA SER A 17 2.87 1.39 18.77
C SER A 17 4.21 0.85 18.23
N LYS A 18 4.28 0.51 16.94
CA LYS A 18 5.46 -0.08 16.29
C LYS A 18 5.82 0.68 15.00
N PRO A 19 6.30 1.93 15.10
CA PRO A 19 6.70 2.72 13.92
C PRO A 19 7.77 2.01 13.07
N ASN A 20 8.56 1.10 13.66
CA ASN A 20 9.56 0.31 12.94
C ASN A 20 8.96 -0.67 11.90
N ASP A 21 7.66 -0.99 11.96
CA ASP A 21 7.00 -1.82 10.96
C ASP A 21 6.83 -1.10 9.60
N PHE A 22 6.91 0.23 9.58
CA PHE A 22 6.84 1.02 8.34
C PHE A 22 8.15 0.97 7.53
N ILE A 23 9.26 0.64 8.17
CA ILE A 23 10.61 0.70 7.57
C ILE A 23 11.25 -0.67 7.33
N LYS A 24 10.46 -1.75 7.32
CA LYS A 24 10.97 -3.10 7.10
C LYS A 24 9.96 -3.99 6.37
N PHE A 25 10.47 -5.08 5.80
CA PHE A 25 9.61 -6.17 5.34
C PHE A 25 8.88 -6.82 6.50
N GLN A 26 7.69 -7.35 6.23
CA GLN A 26 6.88 -8.14 7.15
C GLN A 26 7.64 -9.39 7.66
N CYS A 27 8.54 -9.95 6.84
CA CYS A 27 9.46 -11.03 7.21
C CYS A 27 10.69 -11.03 6.30
N GLY A 28 11.71 -11.80 6.67
CA GLY A 28 12.88 -12.03 5.84
C GLY A 28 13.97 -10.97 6.01
N TYR A 29 14.73 -10.71 4.96
CA TYR A 29 15.98 -9.95 5.04
C TYR A 29 15.76 -8.43 4.96
N HIS A 30 15.53 -7.79 6.11
CA HIS A 30 15.18 -6.37 6.22
C HIS A 30 16.22 -5.41 5.62
N LYS A 31 17.50 -5.80 5.47
CA LYS A 31 18.54 -4.98 4.84
C LYS A 31 18.25 -4.65 3.37
N LEU A 32 17.44 -5.47 2.68
CA LEU A 32 17.02 -5.19 1.30
C LEU A 32 15.84 -4.22 1.20
N TYR A 33 15.21 -3.85 2.32
CA TYR A 33 14.02 -3.00 2.32
C TYR A 33 14.29 -1.60 1.76
N LEU A 34 15.44 -1.01 2.10
CA LEU A 34 15.85 0.29 1.57
C LEU A 34 16.01 0.22 0.03
N GLY A 35 16.68 -0.83 -0.47
CA GLY A 35 16.84 -1.04 -1.91
C GLY A 35 15.50 -1.20 -2.63
N TRP A 36 14.56 -1.96 -2.03
CA TRP A 36 13.19 -2.09 -2.52
C TRP A 36 12.47 -0.74 -2.63
N ARG A 37 12.54 0.10 -1.58
CA ARG A 37 11.88 1.42 -1.60
C ARG A 37 12.49 2.38 -2.61
N ILE A 38 13.82 2.42 -2.72
CA ILE A 38 14.50 3.26 -3.72
C ILE A 38 14.14 2.80 -5.14
N PHE A 39 14.16 1.49 -5.41
CA PHE A 39 13.83 0.94 -6.72
C PHE A 39 12.43 1.37 -7.18
N TRP A 40 11.41 1.18 -6.34
CA TRP A 40 10.04 1.52 -6.72
C TRP A 40 9.77 3.03 -6.79
N ALA A 41 10.42 3.83 -5.93
CA ALA A 41 10.35 5.28 -6.03
C ALA A 41 10.91 5.77 -7.38
N LEU A 42 12.07 5.24 -7.79
CA LEU A 42 12.67 5.58 -9.08
C LEU A 42 11.83 5.05 -10.25
N TYR A 43 11.29 3.83 -10.14
CA TYR A 43 10.43 3.23 -11.15
C TYR A 43 9.21 4.13 -11.43
N HIS A 44 8.44 4.47 -10.41
CA HIS A 44 7.25 5.30 -10.58
C HIS A 44 7.59 6.74 -10.98
N LEU A 45 8.71 7.29 -10.48
CA LEU A 45 9.18 8.61 -10.90
C LEU A 45 9.53 8.64 -12.40
N VAL A 46 10.22 7.61 -12.90
CA VAL A 46 10.52 7.51 -14.33
C VAL A 46 9.22 7.37 -15.12
N TRP A 47 8.33 6.48 -14.71
CA TRP A 47 7.10 6.24 -15.45
C TRP A 47 6.17 7.45 -15.49
N ILE A 48 6.02 8.21 -14.40
CA ILE A 48 5.17 9.41 -14.42
C ILE A 48 5.74 10.51 -15.33
N ILE A 49 7.07 10.56 -15.50
CA ILE A 49 7.71 11.42 -16.50
C ILE A 49 7.41 10.88 -17.90
N LEU A 50 7.52 9.57 -18.10
CA LEU A 50 7.25 8.92 -19.39
C LEU A 50 5.78 9.04 -19.82
N THR A 51 4.80 9.00 -18.92
CA THR A 51 3.38 9.20 -19.28
C THR A 51 3.13 10.60 -19.85
N GLY A 52 3.85 11.60 -19.33
CA GLY A 52 3.86 12.96 -19.88
C GLY A 52 4.63 13.07 -21.19
N VAL A 53 5.83 12.46 -21.30
CA VAL A 53 6.65 12.51 -22.54
C VAL A 53 5.97 11.78 -23.70
N TYR A 54 5.33 10.64 -23.43
CA TYR A 54 4.60 9.84 -24.41
C TYR A 54 3.12 10.18 -24.45
N SER A 55 2.72 11.40 -24.03
CA SER A 55 1.32 11.80 -24.00
C SER A 55 0.64 11.76 -25.37
N TYR A 56 1.42 11.90 -26.44
CA TYR A 56 0.91 11.76 -27.81
C TYR A 56 0.25 10.41 -28.09
N GLN A 57 0.63 9.35 -27.37
CA GLN A 57 0.04 8.02 -27.55
C GLN A 57 -1.43 7.95 -27.15
N TRP A 58 -1.90 8.85 -26.28
CA TRP A 58 -3.28 8.88 -25.80
C TRP A 58 -4.01 10.22 -26.07
N ALA A 59 -3.27 11.32 -26.28
CA ALA A 59 -3.80 12.66 -26.52
C ALA A 59 -3.53 13.23 -27.92
N GLY A 60 -2.67 12.60 -28.73
CA GLY A 60 -2.20 13.19 -29.99
C GLY A 60 -1.15 14.29 -29.80
N ASP A 61 -0.79 14.97 -30.90
CA ASP A 61 0.37 15.89 -30.93
C ASP A 61 0.06 17.30 -30.39
N ASP A 62 -1.20 17.64 -30.13
CA ASP A 62 -1.59 18.96 -29.63
C ASP A 62 -1.27 19.10 -28.13
N PRO A 63 -0.36 20.01 -27.73
CA PRO A 63 -0.03 20.23 -26.32
C PRO A 63 -1.25 20.61 -25.46
N ALA A 64 -2.25 21.29 -26.02
CA ALA A 64 -3.47 21.63 -25.30
C ALA A 64 -4.29 20.37 -24.93
N GLN A 65 -4.25 19.34 -25.77
CA GLN A 65 -4.87 18.04 -25.50
C GLN A 65 -4.05 17.23 -24.52
N GLN A 66 -2.71 17.28 -24.61
CA GLN A 66 -1.79 16.58 -23.71
C GLN A 66 -1.90 17.06 -22.25
N VAL A 67 -2.07 18.37 -22.02
CA VAL A 67 -2.26 18.92 -20.66
C VAL A 67 -3.52 18.37 -19.98
N LYS A 68 -4.50 17.85 -20.74
CA LYS A 68 -5.70 17.25 -20.16
C LYS A 68 -5.43 15.94 -19.40
N TRP A 69 -4.20 15.44 -19.41
CA TRP A 69 -3.75 14.35 -18.55
C TRP A 69 -4.12 14.59 -17.07
N PHE A 70 -3.99 15.84 -16.61
CA PHE A 70 -4.30 16.23 -15.24
C PHE A 70 -5.78 16.16 -14.86
N ILE A 71 -6.70 15.83 -15.78
CA ILE A 71 -8.13 15.76 -15.47
C ILE A 71 -8.60 14.34 -15.17
N TYR A 72 -7.81 13.32 -15.50
CA TYR A 72 -8.22 11.93 -15.40
C TYR A 72 -7.94 11.37 -13.99
N LEU A 73 -8.90 10.61 -13.46
CA LEU A 73 -8.81 9.93 -12.17
C LEU A 73 -7.64 8.93 -12.13
N THR A 74 -7.42 8.22 -13.22
CA THR A 74 -6.29 7.27 -13.37
C THR A 74 -4.96 7.96 -13.09
N ASP A 75 -4.79 9.15 -13.65
CA ASP A 75 -3.55 9.92 -13.54
C ASP A 75 -3.40 10.55 -12.15
N TRP A 76 -4.50 11.01 -11.54
CA TRP A 76 -4.50 11.42 -10.13
C TRP A 76 -4.12 10.26 -9.20
N ALA A 77 -4.65 9.06 -9.42
CA ALA A 77 -4.30 7.88 -8.64
C ALA A 77 -2.81 7.52 -8.81
N TYR A 78 -2.28 7.61 -10.03
CA TYR A 78 -0.88 7.34 -10.32
C TYR A 78 0.07 8.37 -9.71
N PHE A 79 -0.32 9.65 -9.71
CA PHE A 79 0.38 10.69 -8.98
C PHE A 79 0.50 10.36 -7.50
N VAL A 80 -0.63 10.07 -6.85
CA VAL A 80 -0.65 9.76 -5.42
C VAL A 80 0.18 8.51 -5.11
N LEU A 81 0.16 7.50 -5.98
CA LEU A 81 1.04 6.32 -5.89
C LEU A 81 2.52 6.71 -5.97
N THR A 82 2.90 7.51 -6.96
CA THR A 82 4.28 7.98 -7.13
C THR A 82 4.75 8.76 -5.91
N PHE A 83 3.95 9.72 -5.44
CA PHE A 83 4.22 10.46 -4.21
C PHE A 83 4.36 9.54 -3.00
N SER A 84 3.47 8.56 -2.83
CA SER A 84 3.55 7.58 -1.75
C SER A 84 4.89 6.85 -1.76
N THR A 85 5.33 6.34 -2.91
CA THR A 85 6.60 5.59 -3.00
C THR A 85 7.84 6.47 -2.76
N ILE A 86 7.79 7.75 -3.14
CA ILE A 86 8.86 8.71 -2.84
C ILE A 86 8.88 9.01 -1.33
N ILE A 87 7.73 9.24 -0.70
CA ILE A 87 7.62 9.49 0.75
C ILE A 87 8.11 8.25 1.51
N ASP A 88 7.72 7.05 1.12
CA ASP A 88 8.21 5.78 1.66
C ASP A 88 9.76 5.74 1.64
N ALA A 89 10.37 6.02 0.49
CA ALA A 89 11.82 6.00 0.34
C ALA A 89 12.52 7.07 1.20
N ILE A 90 11.98 8.29 1.23
CA ILE A 90 12.50 9.38 2.07
C ILE A 90 12.41 9.01 3.54
N CYS A 91 11.28 8.45 3.99
CA CYS A 91 11.07 8.05 5.39
C CYS A 91 12.08 6.97 5.81
N VAL A 92 12.31 5.96 4.97
CA VAL A 92 13.28 4.90 5.26
C VAL A 92 14.71 5.44 5.30
N VAL A 93 15.12 6.27 4.33
CA VAL A 93 16.46 6.90 4.33
C VAL A 93 16.64 7.79 5.56
N TYR A 94 15.67 8.65 5.85
CA TYR A 94 15.73 9.55 6.99
C TYR A 94 15.84 8.77 8.30
N ILE A 95 15.02 7.74 8.49
CA ILE A 95 15.07 6.93 9.70
C ILE A 95 16.40 6.17 9.80
N ALA A 96 16.88 5.57 8.71
CA ALA A 96 18.14 4.85 8.70
C ALA A 96 19.36 5.73 9.02
N VAL A 97 19.30 7.03 8.76
CA VAL A 97 20.41 7.97 8.97
C VAL A 97 20.28 8.75 10.28
N LYS A 98 19.05 9.02 10.74
CA LYS A 98 18.79 10.00 11.82
C LYS A 98 18.00 9.46 13.01
N ARG A 99 17.40 8.27 12.94
CA ARG A 99 16.45 7.78 13.95
C ARG A 99 16.71 6.32 14.35
N ASP A 100 17.83 6.10 15.04
CA ASP A 100 18.19 4.80 15.60
C ASP A 100 17.13 4.27 16.59
N ASP A 101 16.44 5.17 17.28
CA ASP A 101 15.34 4.84 18.20
C ASP A 101 14.17 4.13 17.49
N ILE A 102 13.82 4.56 16.27
CA ILE A 102 12.81 3.88 15.45
C ILE A 102 13.43 2.65 14.79
N LEU A 103 14.65 2.76 14.24
CA LEU A 103 15.32 1.66 13.54
C LEU A 103 15.49 0.42 14.42
N LEU A 104 15.87 0.60 15.68
CA LEU A 104 16.07 -0.45 16.67
C LEU A 104 14.77 -0.84 17.41
N GLY A 105 13.64 -0.19 17.10
CA GLY A 105 12.34 -0.49 17.71
C GLY A 105 12.19 -0.03 19.17
N ALA A 106 13.01 0.92 19.64
CA ALA A 106 12.90 1.52 20.97
C ALA A 106 11.80 2.59 21.05
N CYS A 107 11.40 3.17 19.91
CA CYS A 107 10.33 4.16 19.83
C CYS A 107 8.95 3.48 19.69
N SER A 108 7.99 3.91 20.51
CA SER A 108 6.59 3.43 20.50
C SER A 108 5.60 4.49 20.01
N GLU A 109 6.08 5.67 19.61
CA GLU A 109 5.25 6.79 19.16
C GLU A 109 5.38 7.01 17.66
N MET A 110 4.26 7.26 16.98
CA MET A 110 4.26 7.53 15.54
C MET A 110 4.75 8.96 15.25
N PRO A 111 5.89 9.14 14.55
CA PRO A 111 6.28 10.46 14.08
C PRO A 111 5.32 10.93 12.98
N TRP A 112 5.13 12.25 12.89
CA TRP A 112 4.15 12.86 11.97
C TRP A 112 4.35 12.45 10.50
N TYR A 113 5.60 12.30 10.05
CA TYR A 113 5.89 11.95 8.65
C TYR A 113 5.49 10.51 8.30
N LEU A 114 5.56 9.56 9.25
CA LEU A 114 5.02 8.21 9.04
C LEU A 114 3.48 8.18 9.06
N LYS A 115 2.84 9.13 9.76
CA LYS A 115 1.37 9.29 9.69
C LYS A 115 0.95 9.79 8.31
N VAL A 116 1.68 10.75 7.75
CA VAL A 116 1.47 11.25 6.38
C VAL A 116 1.69 10.12 5.36
N ASP A 117 2.82 9.42 5.47
CA ASP A 117 3.13 8.24 4.66
C ASP A 117 1.98 7.21 4.70
N TRP A 118 1.44 6.92 5.89
CA TRP A 118 0.33 5.98 6.03
C TRP A 118 -0.96 6.44 5.32
N VAL A 119 -1.27 7.74 5.34
CA VAL A 119 -2.42 8.27 4.61
C VAL A 119 -2.22 8.07 3.11
N PHE A 120 -1.05 8.43 2.57
CA PHE A 120 -0.72 8.22 1.16
C PHE A 120 -0.73 6.74 0.78
N PHE A 121 -0.21 5.87 1.64
CA PHE A 121 -0.31 4.42 1.47
C PHE A 121 -1.77 3.99 1.36
N ASN A 122 -2.64 4.39 2.30
CA ASN A 122 -4.06 4.00 2.26
C ASN A 122 -4.77 4.50 0.99
N VAL A 123 -4.52 5.75 0.58
CA VAL A 123 -5.13 6.33 -0.62
C VAL A 123 -4.62 5.63 -1.89
N SER A 124 -3.31 5.53 -2.08
CA SER A 124 -2.69 4.97 -3.30
C SER A 124 -3.05 3.50 -3.52
N ASN A 125 -3.01 2.67 -2.46
CA ASN A 125 -3.34 1.25 -2.57
C ASN A 125 -4.82 1.05 -2.96
N SER A 126 -5.74 1.78 -2.32
CA SER A 126 -7.17 1.68 -2.63
C SER A 126 -7.52 2.27 -4.01
N ALA A 127 -6.91 3.39 -4.38
CA ALA A 127 -7.11 4.01 -5.69
C ALA A 127 -6.59 3.12 -6.83
N SER A 128 -5.47 2.43 -6.66
CA SER A 128 -4.92 1.52 -7.68
C SER A 128 -5.86 0.35 -7.98
N ILE A 129 -6.47 -0.26 -6.95
CA ILE A 129 -7.49 -1.30 -7.15
C ILE A 129 -8.75 -0.71 -7.80
N LEU A 130 -9.21 0.46 -7.34
CA LEU A 130 -10.39 1.11 -7.89
C LEU A 130 -10.23 1.40 -9.38
N VAL A 131 -9.12 2.03 -9.79
CA VAL A 131 -8.84 2.37 -11.19
C VAL A 131 -8.82 1.12 -12.06
N THR A 132 -8.24 0.02 -11.56
CA THR A 132 -8.30 -1.28 -12.24
C THR A 132 -9.75 -1.74 -12.38
N MET A 133 -10.54 -1.76 -11.30
CA MET A 133 -11.93 -2.18 -11.39
C MET A 133 -12.77 -1.32 -12.36
N LEU A 134 -12.58 0.00 -12.35
CA LEU A 134 -13.31 0.92 -13.22
C LEU A 134 -12.88 0.77 -14.69
N TYR A 135 -11.59 0.58 -14.99
CA TYR A 135 -11.16 0.40 -16.36
C TYR A 135 -11.75 -0.87 -16.98
N TRP A 136 -11.59 -2.03 -16.32
CA TRP A 136 -12.11 -3.30 -16.86
C TRP A 136 -13.64 -3.38 -16.80
N GLY A 137 -14.27 -2.67 -15.86
CA GLY A 137 -15.72 -2.66 -15.73
C GLY A 137 -16.46 -1.67 -16.65
N LEU A 138 -15.86 -0.52 -16.97
CA LEU A 138 -16.56 0.60 -17.62
C LEU A 138 -15.89 1.13 -18.89
N ILE A 139 -14.62 0.83 -19.16
CA ILE A 139 -13.84 1.46 -20.23
C ILE A 139 -13.33 0.42 -21.24
N TYR A 140 -12.85 -0.72 -20.76
CA TYR A 140 -12.23 -1.75 -21.60
C TYR A 140 -13.21 -2.28 -22.66
N SER A 141 -12.74 -2.32 -23.90
CA SER A 141 -13.38 -3.06 -24.99
C SER A 141 -12.36 -4.00 -25.64
N SER A 142 -12.82 -5.17 -26.13
CA SER A 142 -11.96 -6.14 -26.82
C SER A 142 -11.36 -5.63 -28.13
N SER A 143 -11.86 -4.49 -28.64
CA SER A 143 -11.33 -3.79 -29.81
C SER A 143 -10.28 -2.73 -29.49
N SER A 144 -10.01 -2.47 -28.20
CA SER A 144 -9.04 -1.44 -27.78
C SER A 144 -7.60 -1.91 -27.95
N THR A 145 -6.77 -1.13 -28.65
CA THR A 145 -5.32 -1.36 -28.73
C THR A 145 -4.68 -1.22 -27.35
N GLN A 146 -4.05 -2.28 -26.86
CA GLN A 146 -3.36 -2.26 -25.57
C GLN A 146 -1.94 -1.71 -25.76
N THR A 147 -1.71 -0.48 -25.33
CA THR A 147 -0.36 0.09 -25.24
C THR A 147 0.31 -0.34 -23.93
N ALA A 148 1.64 -0.27 -23.87
CA ALA A 148 2.36 -0.49 -22.63
C ALA A 148 1.90 0.48 -21.53
N VAL A 149 1.58 1.72 -21.90
CA VAL A 149 1.01 2.73 -21.01
C VAL A 149 -0.33 2.26 -20.44
N ASN A 150 -1.26 1.76 -21.26
CA ASN A 150 -2.56 1.27 -20.79
C ASN A 150 -2.44 0.07 -19.84
N ILE A 151 -1.55 -0.87 -20.13
CA ILE A 151 -1.33 -2.03 -19.26
C ILE A 151 -0.69 -1.61 -17.93
N GLU A 152 0.25 -0.67 -17.97
CA GLU A 152 0.92 -0.14 -16.79
C GLU A 152 -0.06 0.62 -15.89
N THR A 153 -0.73 1.63 -16.46
CA THR A 153 -1.55 2.58 -15.69
C THR A 153 -2.74 1.90 -15.05
N HIS A 154 -3.27 0.86 -15.69
CA HIS A 154 -4.48 0.18 -15.25
C HIS A 154 -4.21 -1.18 -14.59
N GLY A 155 -3.15 -1.92 -14.94
CA GLY A 155 -2.92 -3.29 -14.44
C GLY A 155 -1.71 -3.42 -13.52
N LEU A 156 -0.55 -2.89 -13.93
CA LEU A 156 0.70 -3.09 -13.20
C LEU A 156 0.69 -2.41 -11.83
N ASN A 157 0.02 -1.25 -11.71
CA ASN A 157 -0.14 -0.55 -10.45
C ASN A 157 -0.87 -1.39 -9.40
N MET A 158 -1.91 -2.12 -9.79
CA MET A 158 -2.60 -3.06 -8.91
C MET A 158 -1.65 -4.19 -8.46
N VAL A 159 -0.87 -4.75 -9.39
CA VAL A 159 0.08 -5.81 -9.07
C VAL A 159 1.14 -5.32 -8.08
N TYR A 160 1.68 -4.12 -8.30
CA TYR A 160 2.61 -3.48 -7.38
C TYR A 160 2.02 -3.33 -5.97
N VAL A 161 0.84 -2.73 -5.83
CA VAL A 161 0.24 -2.49 -4.50
C VAL A 161 -0.06 -3.79 -3.76
N LEU A 162 -0.47 -4.86 -4.47
CA LEU A 162 -0.67 -6.17 -3.88
C LEU A 162 0.65 -6.79 -3.40
N ILE A 163 1.70 -6.77 -4.22
CA ILE A 163 3.03 -7.27 -3.81
C ILE A 163 3.54 -6.45 -2.63
N ASN A 164 3.45 -5.12 -2.70
CA ASN A 164 3.90 -4.23 -1.63
C ASN A 164 3.15 -4.52 -0.32
N LEU A 165 1.82 -4.68 -0.37
CA LEU A 165 0.99 -5.03 0.79
C LEU A 165 1.49 -6.32 1.47
N PHE A 166 1.82 -7.37 0.72
CA PHE A 166 2.28 -8.63 1.29
C PHE A 166 3.73 -8.58 1.81
N LEU A 167 4.58 -7.75 1.20
CA LEU A 167 5.99 -7.64 1.56
C LEU A 167 6.25 -6.68 2.72
N THR A 168 5.57 -5.55 2.80
CA THR A 168 5.82 -4.52 3.82
C THR A 168 5.17 -4.84 5.17
N GLY A 169 5.80 -4.39 6.26
CA GLY A 169 5.24 -4.45 7.61
C GLY A 169 4.11 -3.44 7.88
N ILE A 170 3.85 -2.48 6.96
CA ILE A 170 2.84 -1.43 7.17
C ILE A 170 1.46 -2.06 7.48
N PRO A 171 0.80 -1.65 8.58
CA PRO A 171 -0.53 -2.14 8.94
C PRO A 171 -1.63 -1.53 8.07
N VAL A 172 -2.72 -2.28 7.86
CA VAL A 172 -3.96 -1.76 7.27
C VAL A 172 -5.05 -1.78 8.34
N ARG A 173 -5.76 -0.67 8.50
CA ARG A 173 -6.85 -0.53 9.50
C ARG A 173 -8.18 -0.35 8.81
N PHE A 174 -9.21 -1.02 9.31
CA PHE A 174 -10.55 -0.94 8.74
C PHE A 174 -11.04 0.51 8.59
N TYR A 175 -10.90 1.33 9.64
CA TYR A 175 -11.38 2.72 9.62
C TYR A 175 -10.60 3.65 8.69
N HIS A 176 -9.43 3.26 8.19
CA HIS A 176 -8.67 4.10 7.25
C HIS A 176 -9.27 4.11 5.84
N LEU A 177 -10.40 3.40 5.62
CA LEU A 177 -11.22 3.50 4.40
C LEU A 177 -11.69 4.94 4.11
N PHE A 178 -11.76 5.82 5.11
CA PHE A 178 -12.11 7.22 4.90
C PHE A 178 -11.03 8.00 4.13
N HIS A 179 -9.75 7.61 4.22
CA HIS A 179 -8.69 8.30 3.48
C HIS A 179 -8.91 8.26 1.96
N PRO A 180 -9.08 7.09 1.31
CA PRO A 180 -9.38 7.05 -0.11
C PRO A 180 -10.79 7.58 -0.46
N MET A 181 -11.77 7.52 0.46
CA MET A 181 -13.09 8.12 0.20
C MET A 181 -13.01 9.64 0.06
N VAL A 182 -12.23 10.31 0.93
CA VAL A 182 -11.99 11.76 0.83
C VAL A 182 -11.32 12.09 -0.50
N PHE A 183 -10.31 11.31 -0.92
CA PHE A 183 -9.69 11.47 -2.23
C PHE A 183 -10.70 11.36 -3.38
N GLY A 184 -11.55 10.33 -3.37
CA GLY A 184 -12.60 10.16 -4.38
C GLY A 184 -13.62 11.31 -4.39
N ALA A 185 -14.04 11.78 -3.21
CA ALA A 185 -14.94 12.93 -3.09
C ALA A 185 -14.33 14.22 -3.64
N VAL A 186 -13.03 14.47 -3.37
CA VAL A 186 -12.29 15.61 -3.92
C VAL A 186 -12.27 15.54 -5.45
N TYR A 187 -12.03 14.36 -6.04
CA TYR A 187 -12.06 14.19 -7.49
C TYR A 187 -13.46 14.44 -8.08
N VAL A 188 -14.53 13.97 -7.42
CA VAL A 188 -15.91 14.26 -7.84
C VAL A 188 -16.16 15.77 -7.85
N VAL A 189 -15.80 16.49 -6.78
CA VAL A 189 -15.93 17.96 -6.71
C VAL A 189 -15.15 18.63 -7.83
N PHE A 190 -13.90 18.22 -8.05
CA PHE A 190 -13.08 18.70 -9.16
C PHE A 190 -13.79 18.51 -10.51
N SER A 191 -14.34 17.32 -10.77
CA SER A 191 -14.98 17.00 -12.05
C SER A 191 -16.23 17.84 -12.33
N ILE A 192 -16.98 18.20 -11.28
CA ILE A 192 -18.15 19.08 -11.38
C ILE A 192 -17.70 20.49 -11.75
N ILE A 193 -16.71 21.03 -11.03
CA ILE A 193 -16.14 22.36 -11.30
C ILE A 193 -15.59 22.39 -12.73
N TYR A 194 -14.84 21.37 -13.13
CA TYR A 194 -14.26 21.26 -14.47
C TYR A 194 -15.34 21.32 -15.56
N LYS A 195 -16.46 20.61 -15.39
CA LYS A 195 -17.60 20.68 -16.31
C LYS A 195 -18.25 22.06 -16.35
N ILE A 196 -18.49 22.68 -15.18
CA ILE A 196 -19.14 24.00 -15.09
C ILE A 196 -18.32 25.07 -15.82
N LEU A 197 -16.99 24.94 -15.78
CA LEU A 197 -16.06 25.83 -16.48
C LEU A 197 -15.90 25.51 -17.98
N GLY A 198 -16.71 24.59 -18.53
CA GLY A 198 -16.69 24.22 -19.95
C GLY A 198 -15.57 23.26 -20.34
N GLY A 199 -14.97 22.55 -19.37
CA GLY A 199 -13.89 21.60 -19.63
C GLY A 199 -14.28 20.46 -20.57
N THR A 200 -13.31 20.04 -21.38
CA THR A 200 -13.45 18.94 -22.36
C THR A 200 -12.40 17.85 -22.12
N ASN A 201 -12.55 16.66 -22.71
CA ASN A 201 -11.46 15.68 -22.75
C ASN A 201 -10.47 15.94 -23.90
N ALA A 202 -9.45 15.10 -24.02
CA ALA A 202 -8.44 15.17 -25.10
C ALA A 202 -9.06 15.16 -26.52
N GLN A 203 -10.27 14.63 -26.70
CA GLN A 203 -10.97 14.60 -27.99
C GLN A 203 -12.03 15.72 -28.12
N GLU A 204 -11.92 16.77 -27.31
CA GLU A 204 -12.83 17.93 -27.29
C GLU A 204 -14.30 17.62 -27.01
N LYS A 205 -14.58 16.49 -26.35
CA LYS A 205 -15.93 16.14 -25.90
C LYS A 205 -16.21 16.73 -24.53
N SER A 206 -17.46 17.09 -24.27
CA SER A 206 -17.89 17.80 -23.05
C SER A 206 -17.99 16.91 -21.79
N TYR A 207 -17.14 15.89 -21.69
CA TYR A 207 -17.06 14.97 -20.55
C TYR A 207 -15.61 14.51 -20.37
N ILE A 208 -15.21 14.11 -19.15
CA ILE A 208 -13.89 13.51 -18.89
C ILE A 208 -13.88 12.06 -19.40
N TYR A 209 -14.82 11.26 -18.87
CA TYR A 209 -15.10 9.90 -19.33
C TYR A 209 -16.53 9.85 -19.87
N SER A 210 -16.77 9.10 -20.94
CA SER A 210 -18.14 8.93 -21.49
C SER A 210 -19.08 8.31 -20.45
N SER A 211 -18.57 7.42 -19.61
CA SER A 211 -19.30 6.79 -18.50
C SER A 211 -19.50 7.74 -17.31
N PHE A 212 -18.93 8.94 -17.35
CA PHE A 212 -18.97 9.92 -16.26
C PHE A 212 -19.26 11.33 -16.83
N ASP A 213 -20.38 11.43 -17.58
CA ASP A 213 -20.83 12.66 -18.24
C ASP A 213 -21.87 13.41 -17.40
N TRP A 214 -21.48 14.55 -16.87
CA TRP A 214 -22.34 15.45 -16.07
C TRP A 214 -23.50 16.07 -16.87
N SER A 215 -23.55 15.90 -18.19
CA SER A 215 -24.76 16.23 -18.98
C SER A 215 -25.94 15.33 -18.63
N ASN A 216 -25.67 14.10 -18.16
CA ASN A 216 -26.65 13.23 -17.49
C ASN A 216 -26.45 13.31 -15.97
N THR A 217 -26.94 14.38 -15.36
CA THR A 217 -26.70 14.70 -13.94
C THR A 217 -27.20 13.61 -13.00
N GLY A 218 -28.38 13.04 -13.25
CA GLY A 218 -28.96 11.99 -12.41
C GLY A 218 -28.11 10.71 -12.38
N TYR A 219 -27.73 10.22 -13.56
CA TYR A 219 -26.88 9.03 -13.68
C TYR A 219 -25.50 9.27 -13.05
N THR A 220 -24.85 10.38 -13.41
CA THR A 220 -23.47 10.66 -12.98
C THR A 220 -23.38 10.96 -11.48
N THR A 221 -24.41 11.59 -10.90
CA THR A 221 -24.54 11.71 -9.43
C THR A 221 -24.66 10.34 -8.77
N GLY A 222 -25.54 9.48 -9.29
CA GLY A 222 -25.70 8.12 -8.77
C GLY A 222 -24.41 7.30 -8.84
N LEU A 223 -23.73 7.34 -9.99
CA LEU A 223 -22.44 6.67 -10.19
C LEU A 223 -21.38 7.22 -9.22
N SER A 224 -21.28 8.54 -9.06
CA SER A 224 -20.35 9.18 -8.12
C SER A 224 -20.57 8.70 -6.68
N LEU A 225 -21.83 8.67 -6.23
CA LEU A 225 -22.19 8.22 -4.89
C LEU A 225 -21.86 6.74 -4.69
N ILE A 226 -22.17 5.88 -5.66
CA ILE A 226 -21.83 4.45 -5.60
C ILE A 226 -20.31 4.27 -5.57
N THR A 227 -19.56 5.00 -6.39
CA THR A 227 -18.10 4.92 -6.40
C THR A 227 -17.51 5.32 -5.05
N VAL A 228 -17.92 6.46 -4.49
CA VAL A 228 -17.34 7.00 -3.25
C VAL A 228 -17.81 6.24 -2.01
N LEU A 229 -19.09 5.88 -1.92
CA LEU A 229 -19.68 5.29 -0.71
C LEU A 229 -19.70 3.77 -0.71
N VAL A 230 -19.47 3.11 -1.86
CA VAL A 230 -19.51 1.65 -1.98
C VAL A 230 -18.23 1.10 -2.60
N ALA A 231 -17.88 1.50 -3.82
CA ALA A 231 -16.75 0.89 -4.53
C ALA A 231 -15.40 1.14 -3.84
N ILE A 232 -15.12 2.39 -3.42
CA ILE A 232 -13.90 2.74 -2.69
C ILE A 232 -13.80 2.00 -1.35
N PRO A 233 -14.83 2.00 -0.47
CA PRO A 233 -14.82 1.19 0.74
C PRO A 233 -14.58 -0.29 0.48
N ILE A 234 -15.21 -0.88 -0.56
CA ILE A 234 -14.97 -2.29 -0.93
C ILE A 234 -13.49 -2.51 -1.29
N CYS A 235 -12.88 -1.63 -2.08
CA CYS A 235 -11.45 -1.73 -2.42
C CYS A 235 -10.57 -1.72 -1.16
N HIS A 236 -10.85 -0.82 -0.21
CA HIS A 236 -10.11 -0.75 1.05
C HIS A 236 -10.36 -1.97 1.94
N ILE A 237 -11.60 -2.46 2.01
CA ILE A 237 -11.95 -3.66 2.77
C ILE A 237 -11.22 -4.89 2.20
N ILE A 238 -11.11 -5.02 0.87
CA ILE A 238 -10.32 -6.08 0.23
C ILE A 238 -8.87 -6.02 0.70
N LEU A 239 -8.23 -4.84 0.68
CA LEU A 239 -6.86 -4.65 1.19
C LEU A 239 -6.75 -5.01 2.68
N PHE A 240 -7.74 -4.62 3.49
CA PHE A 240 -7.77 -4.96 4.91
C PHE A 240 -7.87 -6.49 5.13
N LEU A 241 -8.72 -7.19 4.37
CA LEU A 241 -8.83 -8.65 4.43
C LEU A 241 -7.52 -9.34 3.98
N LEU A 242 -6.88 -8.83 2.92
CA LEU A 242 -5.57 -9.31 2.46
C LEU A 242 -4.48 -9.06 3.50
N PHE A 243 -4.53 -7.92 4.21
CA PHE A 243 -3.67 -7.66 5.36
C PHE A 243 -3.90 -8.69 6.48
N LEU A 244 -5.15 -9.00 6.85
CA LEU A 244 -5.42 -10.05 7.84
C LEU A 244 -4.87 -11.41 7.40
N LEU A 245 -5.01 -11.75 6.12
CA LEU A 245 -4.41 -12.95 5.54
C LEU A 245 -2.88 -12.92 5.64
N ARG A 246 -2.23 -11.80 5.30
CA ARG A 246 -0.78 -11.60 5.45
C ARG A 246 -0.32 -11.87 6.88
N ILE A 247 -1.01 -11.31 7.87
CA ILE A 247 -0.70 -11.51 9.30
C ILE A 247 -0.88 -12.98 9.69
N PHE A 248 -1.94 -13.64 9.22
CA PHE A 248 -2.17 -15.07 9.48
C PHE A 248 -1.07 -15.95 8.89
N VAL A 249 -0.69 -15.71 7.64
CA VAL A 249 0.39 -16.44 6.95
C VAL A 249 1.73 -16.20 7.66
N ASN A 250 2.06 -14.96 7.98
CA ASN A 250 3.30 -14.62 8.67
C ASN A 250 3.42 -15.33 10.03
N LYS A 251 2.34 -15.37 10.82
CA LYS A 251 2.32 -16.10 12.10
C LYS A 251 2.62 -17.60 11.95
N LYS A 252 2.21 -18.22 10.85
CA LYS A 252 2.47 -19.64 10.58
C LYS A 252 3.85 -19.90 9.99
N CYS A 253 4.31 -19.04 9.09
CA CYS A 253 5.50 -19.29 8.27
C CYS A 253 6.79 -18.68 8.84
N CYS A 254 6.71 -17.53 9.52
CA CYS A 254 7.89 -16.73 9.86
C CYS A 254 8.25 -16.77 11.34
N SER A 255 7.26 -16.88 12.24
CA SER A 255 7.51 -17.09 13.69
C SER A 255 8.30 -18.38 13.96
N ARG A 256 8.16 -19.39 13.09
CA ARG A 256 8.91 -20.65 13.19
C ARG A 256 10.40 -20.45 12.88
N THR A 257 10.72 -19.56 11.95
CA THR A 257 12.11 -19.28 11.52
C THR A 257 12.86 -18.42 12.54
N GLU A 258 12.20 -17.43 13.16
CA GLU A 258 12.81 -16.62 14.21
C GLU A 258 13.20 -17.47 15.42
N ILE A 259 12.27 -18.29 15.96
CA ILE A 259 12.54 -19.21 17.08
C ILE A 259 13.71 -20.17 16.77
N GLN A 260 13.78 -20.66 15.53
CA GLN A 260 14.82 -21.60 15.11
C GLN A 260 16.19 -20.93 14.98
N ASN A 261 16.23 -19.66 14.57
CA ASN A 261 17.45 -18.84 14.48
C ASN A 261 17.93 -18.36 15.86
N THR A 262 17.03 -17.99 16.77
CA THR A 262 17.42 -17.68 18.16
C THR A 262 17.95 -18.93 18.86
N ALA A 263 17.27 -20.08 18.73
CA ALA A 263 17.74 -21.34 19.31
C ALA A 263 19.15 -21.74 18.82
N THR A 264 19.41 -21.65 17.51
CA THR A 264 20.76 -21.91 16.97
C THR A 264 21.80 -20.86 17.37
N SER A 265 21.42 -19.60 17.58
CA SER A 265 22.33 -18.56 18.07
C SER A 265 22.68 -18.69 19.56
N VAL A 266 21.76 -19.27 20.35
CA VAL A 266 21.96 -19.58 21.78
C VAL A 266 22.80 -20.84 21.92
N ASP A 267 22.56 -21.88 21.12
CA ASP A 267 23.38 -23.11 21.12
C ASP A 267 24.84 -22.85 20.69
N ASN A 268 25.09 -21.86 19.84
CA ASN A 268 26.44 -21.47 19.41
C ASN A 268 27.18 -20.55 20.40
N LYS A 269 26.55 -20.14 21.49
CA LYS A 269 27.22 -19.42 22.58
C LYS A 269 27.21 -20.33 23.81
N SER A 270 28.38 -20.82 24.23
CA SER A 270 28.51 -21.57 25.48
C SER A 270 28.22 -20.64 26.66
N TYR A 271 26.97 -20.57 27.08
CA TYR A 271 26.58 -19.85 28.30
C TYR A 271 26.80 -20.75 29.51
N SER A 272 27.16 -20.14 30.65
CA SER A 272 27.27 -20.89 31.90
C SER A 272 25.86 -21.38 32.34
N PRO A 273 25.77 -22.50 33.08
CA PRO A 273 24.51 -23.10 33.51
C PRO A 273 23.54 -22.15 34.23
N GLU A 274 24.04 -21.06 34.82
CA GLU A 274 23.26 -20.08 35.58
C GLU A 274 22.37 -19.21 34.66
N HIS A 275 22.80 -18.93 33.43
CA HIS A 275 22.02 -18.14 32.47
C HIS A 275 20.84 -18.91 31.86
N TYR A 276 20.94 -20.25 31.80
CA TYR A 276 19.85 -21.13 31.34
C TYR A 276 18.68 -21.16 32.32
N LEU A 277 18.93 -21.03 33.62
CA LEU A 277 17.88 -21.00 34.65
C LEU A 277 17.11 -19.68 34.64
N GLU A 278 17.79 -18.57 34.34
CA GLU A 278 17.19 -17.23 34.24
C GLU A 278 16.24 -17.10 33.03
N LEU A 279 16.50 -17.82 31.94
CA LEU A 279 15.62 -17.92 30.78
C LEU A 279 14.41 -18.83 31.03
N LYS A 280 14.57 -19.84 31.90
CA LYS A 280 13.50 -20.79 32.26
C LYS A 280 12.43 -20.14 33.15
N ASP A 281 12.83 -19.23 34.03
CA ASP A 281 11.93 -18.51 34.94
C ASP A 281 11.08 -17.42 34.25
N LYS A 282 11.47 -16.98 33.05
CA LYS A 282 10.76 -15.95 32.26
C LYS A 282 9.58 -16.47 31.40
N ASN A 283 9.17 -17.73 31.58
CA ASN A 283 7.89 -18.26 31.07
C ASN A 283 7.68 -18.26 29.53
N GLU A 284 8.70 -18.56 28.72
CA GLU A 284 8.53 -18.72 27.25
C GLU A 284 8.86 -20.09 26.66
N VAL A 285 9.04 -21.15 27.46
CA VAL A 285 9.32 -22.49 26.90
C VAL A 285 8.60 -23.59 27.68
N LYS A 286 7.42 -24.01 27.20
CA LYS A 286 6.90 -25.36 27.46
C LYS A 286 7.38 -26.26 26.33
N ILE A 287 8.53 -26.91 26.54
CA ILE A 287 8.93 -28.07 25.73
C ILE A 287 8.47 -29.31 26.50
N ASP A 288 7.62 -30.09 25.84
CA ASP A 288 7.20 -31.41 26.26
C ASP A 288 8.43 -32.34 26.22
N MET A 289 8.93 -32.75 27.39
CA MET A 289 10.05 -33.68 27.49
C MET A 289 9.52 -35.11 27.46
N ASP A 290 9.21 -35.61 26.27
CA ASP A 290 9.14 -37.04 26.01
C ASP A 290 9.73 -37.34 24.63
N THR A 291 11.06 -37.39 24.57
CA THR A 291 11.75 -38.12 23.49
C THR A 291 13.05 -38.70 24.04
N PRO A 292 13.23 -40.04 24.05
CA PRO A 292 14.43 -40.64 24.61
C PRO A 292 15.64 -40.35 23.71
N LEU A 293 16.72 -39.85 24.32
CA LEU A 293 18.05 -39.74 23.70
C LEU A 293 18.55 -41.16 23.35
N ALA A 294 18.48 -41.53 22.08
CA ALA A 294 19.16 -42.71 21.57
C ALA A 294 20.64 -42.38 21.32
N ASN A 295 21.48 -43.04 22.11
CA ASN A 295 22.94 -43.07 22.05
C ASN A 295 23.50 -43.22 20.63
N LYS A 296 24.41 -42.33 20.23
CA LYS A 296 25.49 -42.65 19.28
C LYS A 296 26.77 -42.91 20.07
N LYS A 297 27.20 -44.17 20.08
CA LYS A 297 28.59 -44.57 20.35
C LYS A 297 29.15 -45.23 19.09
N SER A 298 30.41 -44.86 18.81
CA SER A 298 31.34 -45.25 17.73
C SER A 298 30.88 -45.01 16.30
#